data_AF-A0AA40VVV1-F1
#
_entry.id   AF-A0AA40VVV1-F1
#
_cell.length_a   1.000
_cell.length_b   1.000
_cell.length_c   1.000
_cell.angle_alpha   90.00
_cell.angle_beta   90.00
_cell.angle_gamma   90.00
#
_symmetry.space_group_name_H-M   'P 1'
#
loop_
_entity.id
_entity.type
_entity.pdbx_description
1 polymer ?
#
loop_
_entity_poly.entity_id
_entity_poly.type
_entity_poly.pdbx_seq_one_letter_code
_entity_poly.pdbx_strand_id
1 'polypeptide(L)'
;MQTAYFHRAYWCYENNLGIAKIHYEPLGIFAILFEGGIPKVNVNFLDNQEFSYYWQQYKNKGVNLVLGVQIDRDVQLTKVIDQENVFKFSEINLEVKLENSTRHFRSLKATEWTEFQDDVFVEYQPCKSLIHVR
;
A
#
# COMPACT_ATOMS: atom_id res chain seq x y z
N MET A 1 4.42 18.99 -10.53
CA MET A 1 4.86 18.02 -9.50
C MET A 1 3.61 17.58 -8.74
N GLN A 2 3.33 16.28 -8.67
CA GLN A 2 2.10 15.74 -8.08
C GLN A 2 2.39 15.08 -6.72
N THR A 3 1.38 14.94 -5.89
CA THR A 3 1.48 14.32 -4.56
C THR A 3 0.40 13.28 -4.36
N ALA A 4 0.73 12.21 -3.66
CA ALA A 4 -0.22 11.20 -3.21
C ALA A 4 -0.31 11.20 -1.68
N TYR A 5 -1.46 10.78 -1.17
CA TYR A 5 -1.62 10.50 0.26
C TYR A 5 -1.13 9.10 0.56
N PHE A 6 -0.25 8.98 1.55
CA PHE A 6 0.36 7.73 1.99
C PHE A 6 0.05 7.51 3.47
N HIS A 7 -0.53 6.36 3.77
CA HIS A 7 -0.97 5.97 5.11
C HIS A 7 -0.29 4.66 5.50
N ARG A 8 0.42 4.64 6.63
CA ARG A 8 0.97 3.41 7.22
C ARG A 8 -0.07 2.79 8.15
N ALA A 9 -0.95 1.95 7.62
CA ALA A 9 -2.09 1.39 8.36
C ALA A 9 -1.64 0.44 9.50
N TYR A 10 -0.63 -0.39 9.24
CA TYR A 10 -0.02 -1.29 10.22
C TYR A 10 1.48 -1.33 9.96
N TRP A 11 2.31 -0.78 10.83
CA TRP A 11 3.75 -0.64 10.53
C TRP A 11 4.62 -0.93 11.74
N CYS A 12 5.62 -1.79 11.53
CA CYS A 12 6.74 -2.00 12.42
C CYS A 12 7.94 -1.23 11.86
N TYR A 13 8.32 -0.15 12.54
CA TYR A 13 9.43 0.71 12.12
C TYR A 13 10.79 0.01 12.21
N GLU A 14 10.99 -0.84 13.22
CA GLU A 14 12.27 -1.56 13.43
C GLU A 14 12.64 -2.44 12.24
N ASN A 15 11.64 -3.08 11.63
CA ASN A 15 11.83 -4.00 10.50
C ASN A 15 11.36 -3.44 9.16
N ASN A 16 10.95 -2.16 9.14
CA ASN A 16 10.34 -1.47 8.01
C ASN A 16 9.28 -2.33 7.29
N LEU A 17 8.42 -2.96 8.09
CA LEU A 17 7.48 -3.99 7.68
C LEU A 17 6.07 -3.51 7.96
N GLY A 18 5.17 -3.62 7.00
CA GLY A 18 3.80 -3.21 7.24
C GLY A 18 2.94 -3.04 6.01
N ILE A 19 1.67 -2.77 6.24
CA ILE A 19 0.69 -2.47 5.19
C ILE A 19 0.59 -0.95 5.07
N ALA A 20 0.76 -0.46 3.84
CA ALA A 20 0.52 0.92 3.53
C ALA A 20 -0.62 1.09 2.51
N LYS A 21 -1.40 2.15 2.67
CA LYS A 21 -2.47 2.55 1.76
C LYS A 21 -2.08 3.84 1.05
N ILE A 22 -2.22 3.86 -0.26
CA ILE A 22 -1.85 4.96 -1.14
C ILE A 22 -3.10 5.45 -1.86
N HIS A 23 -3.36 6.75 -1.77
CA HIS A 23 -4.44 7.39 -2.50
C HIS A 23 -3.82 8.34 -3.52
N TYR A 24 -4.02 8.03 -4.80
CA TYR A 24 -3.52 8.83 -5.89
C TYR A 24 -4.47 8.69 -7.07
N GLU A 25 -5.14 9.79 -7.45
CA GLU A 25 -6.27 9.77 -8.40
C GLU A 25 -6.01 8.95 -9.68
N PRO A 26 -4.86 9.09 -10.39
CA PRO A 26 -4.58 8.28 -11.58
C PRO A 26 -4.52 6.76 -11.34
N LEU A 27 -4.26 6.33 -10.11
CA LEU A 27 -4.12 4.94 -9.71
C LEU A 27 -5.26 4.46 -8.81
N GLY A 28 -6.22 5.32 -8.49
CA GLY A 28 -7.24 5.08 -7.47
C GLY A 28 -6.65 4.92 -6.07
N ILE A 29 -7.30 4.07 -5.28
CA ILE A 29 -6.87 3.71 -3.92
C ILE A 29 -6.28 2.32 -3.96
N PHE A 30 -5.09 2.14 -3.38
CA PHE A 30 -4.50 0.81 -3.24
C PHE A 30 -3.74 0.58 -1.94
N ALA A 31 -3.59 -0.68 -1.54
CA ALA A 31 -2.86 -1.08 -0.34
C ALA A 31 -1.78 -2.12 -0.66
N ILE A 32 -0.57 -1.95 -0.14
CA ILE A 32 0.56 -2.83 -0.40
C ILE A 32 1.21 -3.25 0.91
N LEU A 33 1.53 -4.54 1.02
CA LEU A 33 2.43 -5.05 2.04
C LEU A 33 3.88 -4.75 1.67
N PHE A 34 4.61 -4.16 2.60
CA PHE A 34 6.06 -3.94 2.53
C PHE A 34 6.77 -4.85 3.52
N GLU A 35 7.82 -5.53 3.09
CA GLU A 35 8.74 -6.26 3.98
C GLU A 35 10.14 -5.68 3.82
N GLY A 36 10.72 -5.13 4.90
CA GLY A 36 12.01 -4.43 4.82
C GLY A 36 11.98 -3.21 3.91
N GLY A 37 10.83 -2.56 3.73
CA GLY A 37 10.63 -1.45 2.80
C GLY A 37 10.53 -1.86 1.32
N ILE A 38 10.34 -3.15 1.04
CA ILE A 38 10.18 -3.67 -0.31
C ILE A 38 8.71 -4.05 -0.51
N PRO A 39 8.01 -3.50 -1.53
CA PRO A 39 6.64 -3.88 -1.82
C PRO A 39 6.58 -5.35 -2.25
N LYS A 40 5.66 -6.13 -1.67
CA LYS A 40 5.55 -7.58 -1.89
C LYS A 40 4.26 -7.99 -2.56
N VAL A 41 3.13 -7.53 -2.05
CA VAL A 41 1.82 -7.96 -2.53
C VAL A 41 0.79 -6.87 -2.31
N ASN A 42 -0.15 -6.76 -3.25
CA ASN A 42 -1.35 -5.95 -3.11
C ASN A 42 -2.29 -6.60 -2.08
N VAL A 43 -2.83 -5.79 -1.19
CA VAL A 43 -3.69 -6.23 -0.07
C VAL A 43 -4.99 -5.44 -0.02
N ASN A 44 -5.44 -4.94 -1.18
CA ASN A 44 -6.51 -3.95 -1.28
C ASN A 44 -7.86 -4.38 -0.69
N PHE A 45 -8.08 -5.68 -0.54
CA PHE A 45 -9.34 -6.25 -0.10
C PHE A 45 -9.18 -7.40 0.90
N LEU A 46 -8.18 -7.33 1.79
CA LEU A 46 -8.05 -8.36 2.82
C LEU A 46 -9.32 -8.41 3.68
N ASP A 47 -9.99 -9.55 3.69
CA ASP A 47 -11.08 -9.80 4.61
C ASP A 47 -10.55 -9.95 6.05
N ASN A 48 -11.46 -10.09 7.03
CA ASN A 48 -11.06 -10.23 8.43
C ASN A 48 -10.17 -11.47 8.68
N GLN A 49 -10.34 -12.55 7.91
CA GLN A 49 -9.53 -13.76 8.04
C GLN A 49 -8.15 -13.56 7.43
N GLU A 50 -8.06 -12.91 6.28
CA GLU A 50 -6.80 -12.61 5.61
C GLU A 50 -5.99 -11.57 6.39
N PHE A 51 -6.65 -10.53 6.92
CA PHE A 51 -6.04 -9.60 7.86
C PHE A 51 -5.54 -10.33 9.12
N SER A 52 -6.38 -11.19 9.71
CA SER A 52 -5.99 -11.99 10.88
C SER A 52 -4.83 -12.94 10.55
N TYR A 53 -4.77 -13.47 9.34
CA TYR A 53 -3.67 -14.33 8.88
C TYR A 53 -2.37 -13.53 8.80
N TYR A 54 -2.33 -12.39 8.11
CA TYR A 54 -1.14 -11.55 8.07
C TYR A 54 -0.74 -11.07 9.47
N TRP A 55 -1.71 -10.62 10.28
CA TRP A 55 -1.50 -10.26 11.67
C TRP A 55 -0.87 -11.40 12.49
N GLN A 56 -1.41 -12.62 12.38
CA GLN A 56 -0.88 -13.80 13.08
C GLN A 56 0.49 -14.22 12.55
N GLN A 57 0.75 -14.15 11.25
CA GLN A 57 2.05 -14.46 10.66
C GLN A 57 3.16 -13.56 11.23
N TYR A 58 2.85 -12.28 11.47
CA TYR A 58 3.83 -11.34 12.02
C TYR A 58 3.90 -11.39 13.56
N LYS A 59 2.77 -11.57 14.25
CA LYS A 59 2.73 -11.83 15.70
C LYS A 59 3.50 -13.09 16.08
N ASN A 60 3.36 -14.18 15.31
CA ASN A 60 4.05 -15.45 15.53
C ASN A 60 5.56 -15.34 15.27
N LYS A 61 6.00 -14.37 14.45
CA LYS A 61 7.43 -14.02 14.27
C LYS A 61 7.97 -13.10 15.37
N GLY A 62 7.19 -12.81 16.41
CA GLY A 62 7.57 -11.90 17.50
C GLY A 62 7.59 -10.43 17.10
N VAL A 63 7.06 -10.08 15.93
CA VAL A 63 7.00 -8.70 15.46
C VAL A 63 5.72 -8.06 16.00
N ASN A 64 5.88 -7.13 16.94
CA ASN A 64 4.76 -6.30 17.39
C ASN A 64 4.39 -5.33 16.28
N LEU A 65 3.35 -5.66 15.53
CA LEU A 65 2.66 -4.68 14.69
C LEU A 65 1.84 -3.79 15.61
N VAL A 66 2.22 -2.52 15.74
CA VAL A 66 1.36 -1.54 16.38
C VAL A 66 0.16 -1.35 15.47
N LEU A 67 -1.04 -1.64 15.98
CA LEU A 67 -2.28 -1.27 15.32
C LEU A 67 -2.21 0.25 15.10
N GLY A 68 -2.03 0.70 13.87
CA GLY A 68 -1.97 2.11 13.54
C GLY A 68 -3.37 2.69 13.64
N VAL A 69 -3.75 3.10 14.85
CA VAL A 69 -5.09 3.61 15.17
C VAL A 69 -5.32 4.98 14.52
N GLN A 70 -6.55 5.17 14.03
CA GLN A 70 -7.21 6.39 13.55
C GLN A 70 -6.82 6.92 12.16
N ILE A 71 -7.64 6.49 11.20
CA ILE A 71 -7.90 7.16 9.93
C ILE A 71 -8.20 8.64 10.25
N ASP A 72 -7.34 9.53 9.75
CA ASP A 72 -7.40 11.01 9.74
C ASP A 72 -6.17 11.74 10.35
N ARG A 73 -5.22 11.06 11.03
CA ARG A 73 -4.06 11.75 11.65
C ARG A 73 -2.67 11.42 11.10
N ASP A 74 -2.42 10.21 10.62
CA ASP A 74 -1.10 9.80 10.11
C ASP A 74 -1.05 9.75 8.57
N VAL A 75 -1.43 10.84 7.93
CA VAL A 75 -1.39 11.00 6.48
C VAL A 75 -0.09 11.71 6.10
N GLN A 76 0.78 11.02 5.37
CA GLN A 76 1.97 11.62 4.78
C GLN A 76 1.71 11.96 3.32
N LEU A 77 2.27 13.08 2.86
CA LEU A 77 2.33 13.38 1.44
C LEU A 77 3.61 12.77 0.89
N THR A 78 3.47 11.92 -0.12
CA THR A 78 4.61 11.41 -0.90
C THR A 78 4.62 12.06 -2.27
N LYS A 79 5.81 12.40 -2.77
CA LYS A 79 5.97 12.93 -4.13
C LYS A 79 5.72 11.83 -5.15
N VAL A 80 5.07 12.20 -6.25
CA VAL A 80 4.87 11.32 -7.42
C VAL A 80 5.51 11.95 -8.65
N ILE A 81 6.34 11.15 -9.31
CA ILE A 81 6.90 11.46 -10.63
C ILE A 81 6.16 10.61 -11.64
N ASP A 82 5.52 11.25 -12.62
CA ASP A 82 4.79 10.61 -13.71
C ASP A 82 5.66 10.59 -14.97
N GLN A 83 5.85 9.40 -15.53
CA GLN A 83 6.62 9.14 -16.75
C GLN A 83 5.91 8.07 -17.58
N GLU A 84 5.16 8.49 -18.60
CA GLU A 84 4.58 7.59 -19.62
C GLU A 84 3.84 6.38 -19.01
N ASN A 85 2.93 6.63 -18.07
CA ASN A 85 2.14 5.64 -17.32
C ASN A 85 2.89 4.87 -16.22
N VAL A 86 4.13 5.26 -15.92
CA VAL A 86 4.87 4.83 -14.74
C VAL A 86 4.87 5.94 -13.69
N PHE A 87 4.34 5.63 -12.52
CA PHE A 87 4.24 6.51 -11.37
C PHE A 87 5.25 6.08 -10.32
N LYS A 88 6.18 6.97 -10.00
CA LYS A 88 7.29 6.70 -9.10
C LYS A 88 7.11 7.41 -7.76
N PHE A 89 7.15 6.61 -6.69
CA PHE A 89 7.07 7.02 -5.29
C PHE A 89 8.42 6.76 -4.60
N SER A 90 9.39 7.63 -4.86
CA SER A 90 10.78 7.42 -4.43
C SER A 90 10.93 7.27 -2.91
N GLU A 91 10.12 8.00 -2.14
CA GLU A 91 10.19 8.06 -0.68
C GLU A 91 9.75 6.74 0.00
N ILE A 92 9.05 5.88 -0.73
CA ILE A 92 8.51 4.60 -0.22
C ILE A 92 8.94 3.40 -1.07
N ASN A 93 9.98 3.56 -1.90
CA ASN A 93 10.56 2.50 -2.73
C ASN A 93 9.54 1.77 -3.62
N LEU A 94 8.65 2.51 -4.29
CA LEU A 94 7.57 1.94 -5.09
C LEU A 94 7.51 2.59 -6.48
N GLU A 95 7.35 1.77 -7.50
CA GLU A 95 6.86 2.18 -8.82
C GLU A 95 5.56 1.45 -9.12
N VAL A 96 4.63 2.15 -9.76
CA VAL A 96 3.38 1.57 -10.27
C VAL A 96 3.28 1.89 -11.76
N LYS A 97 3.00 0.89 -12.58
CA LYS A 97 2.78 1.03 -14.02
C LYS A 97 1.33 0.71 -14.35
N LEU A 98 0.72 1.52 -15.21
CA LEU A 98 -0.54 1.18 -15.87
C LEU A 98 -0.25 0.63 -17.27
N GLU A 99 -0.64 -0.60 -17.52
CA GLU A 99 -0.50 -1.26 -18.82
C GLU A 99 -1.75 -2.10 -19.10
N ASN A 100 -2.37 -1.93 -20.27
CA ASN A 100 -3.56 -2.69 -20.68
C ASN A 100 -4.73 -2.66 -19.68
N SER A 101 -4.93 -1.53 -19.00
CA SER A 101 -5.92 -1.35 -17.90
C SER A 101 -5.62 -2.13 -16.62
N THR A 102 -4.41 -2.71 -16.52
CA THR A 102 -3.93 -3.42 -15.34
C THR A 102 -2.87 -2.59 -14.63
N ARG A 103 -2.94 -2.59 -13.29
CA ARG A 103 -1.87 -2.03 -12.45
C ARG A 103 -0.79 -3.09 -12.24
N HIS A 104 0.45 -2.66 -12.31
CA HIS A 104 1.62 -3.44 -11.90
C HIS A 104 2.45 -2.63 -10.92
N PHE A 105 3.08 -3.28 -9.94
CA PHE A 105 4.00 -2.63 -9.00
C PHE A 105 5.35 -3.32 -8.96
N ARG A 106 6.37 -2.57 -8.51
CA ARG A 106 7.68 -3.10 -8.17
C ARG A 106 8.41 -2.16 -7.21
N SER A 107 9.54 -2.63 -6.68
CA SER A 107 10.51 -1.74 -6.02
C SER A 107 11.33 -0.94 -7.03
N LEU A 108 11.90 0.20 -6.63
CA LEU A 108 12.69 1.07 -7.54
C LEU A 108 13.90 0.36 -8.18
N LYS A 109 14.38 -0.73 -7.56
CA LYS A 109 15.55 -1.51 -8.01
C LYS A 109 15.17 -2.87 -8.60
N ALA A 110 13.89 -3.24 -8.59
CA ALA A 110 13.45 -4.51 -9.14
C ALA A 110 13.38 -4.43 -10.67
N THR A 111 13.78 -5.51 -11.33
CA THR A 111 13.70 -5.65 -12.79
C THR A 111 12.31 -6.10 -13.23
N GLU A 112 11.66 -6.94 -12.42
CA GLU A 112 10.37 -7.54 -12.72
C GLU A 112 9.20 -6.72 -12.15
N TRP A 113 8.08 -6.78 -12.86
CA TRP A 113 6.81 -6.17 -12.47
C TRP A 113 5.89 -7.23 -11.88
N THR A 114 5.21 -6.91 -10.79
CA THR A 114 4.18 -7.76 -10.18
C THR A 114 2.80 -7.18 -10.47
N GLU A 115 1.89 -8.00 -10.99
CA GLU A 115 0.51 -7.61 -11.26
C GLU A 115 -0.31 -7.48 -9.97
N PHE A 116 -1.24 -6.52 -9.95
CA PHE A 116 -2.25 -6.43 -8.90
C PHE A 116 -3.34 -7.48 -9.16
N GLN A 117 -3.47 -8.49 -8.29
CA GLN A 117 -4.29 -9.68 -8.61
C GLN A 117 -5.81 -9.52 -8.52
N ASP A 118 -6.34 -8.55 -7.76
CA ASP A 118 -7.79 -8.45 -7.48
C ASP A 118 -8.29 -7.01 -7.39
N ASP A 119 -7.85 -6.14 -8.29
CA ASP A 119 -8.13 -4.73 -8.15
C ASP A 119 -9.26 -4.25 -9.07
N VAL A 120 -10.49 -4.26 -8.54
CA VAL A 120 -11.56 -3.42 -9.10
C VAL A 120 -11.06 -1.98 -8.97
N PHE A 121 -10.92 -1.28 -10.10
CA PHE A 121 -10.54 0.13 -10.08
C PHE A 121 -11.61 0.91 -9.28
N VAL A 122 -11.32 1.21 -8.02
CA VAL A 122 -12.22 1.97 -7.17
C VAL A 122 -11.95 3.44 -7.45
N GLU A 123 -12.90 4.12 -8.11
CA GLU A 123 -12.90 5.57 -8.23
C GLU A 123 -12.79 6.21 -6.85
N TYR A 124 -12.01 7.28 -6.76
CA TYR A 124 -11.75 7.98 -5.51
C TYR A 124 -13.06 8.37 -4.81
N GLN A 125 -13.29 7.81 -3.63
CA GLN A 125 -14.29 8.31 -2.69
C GLN A 125 -13.59 8.75 -1.39
N PRO A 126 -13.96 9.91 -0.81
CA PRO A 126 -13.50 10.33 0.50
C PRO A 126 -13.82 9.24 1.54
N CYS A 127 -12.78 8.50 1.95
CA CYS A 127 -12.96 7.28 2.72
C CYS A 127 -13.23 7.63 4.20
N LYS A 128 -14.45 7.40 4.69
CA LYS A 128 -14.80 7.52 6.13
C LYS A 128 -14.41 6.31 6.98
N SER A 129 -13.44 5.49 6.54
CA SER A 129 -13.09 4.16 7.05
C SER A 129 -13.85 3.01 6.39
N LEU A 130 -13.10 2.07 5.81
CA LEU A 130 -13.61 0.80 5.26
C LEU A 130 -13.43 -0.37 6.23
N ILE A 131 -12.91 -0.13 7.43
CA ILE A 131 -12.74 -1.20 8.41
C ILE A 131 -13.18 -0.70 9.79
N HIS A 132 -14.40 -1.07 10.17
CA HIS A 132 -14.86 -1.01 11.55
C HIS A 132 -14.57 -2.40 12.16
N VAL A 133 -13.36 -2.60 12.68
CA VAL A 133 -13.07 -3.82 13.45
C VAL A 133 -13.79 -3.66 14.79
N ARG A 134 -14.77 -4.53 15.07
CA ARG A 134 -15.31 -4.73 16.42
C ARG A 134 -14.59 -5.89 17.06
#